data_AF-A0AAW3MRT9-F1
#
_entry.id   AF-A0AAW3MRT9-F1
#
_cell.length_a   1.000
_cell.length_b   1.000
_cell.length_c   1.000
_cell.angle_alpha   90.00
_cell.angle_beta   90.00
_cell.angle_gamma   90.00
#
_symmetry.space_group_name_H-M   'P 1'
#
loop_
_entity.id
_entity.type
_entity.pdbx_description
1 polymer ?
#
loop_
_entity_poly.entity_id
_entity_poly.type
_entity_poly.pdbx_seq_one_letter_code
_entity_poly.pdbx_strand_id
1 'polypeptide(L)'
;MSMISHAFAATLNPTYFDLSDVGAKKKLSWLGRSRGKARLGFGSSIWHEYETEFAAWQAAYDHFPDLLGMLQRSDRLSYRGYALRAEMMLKLGEAGFETMKETVHAEVFRIYESAMEALDAVKVSKAVPKVTRVAQSKSISWLEVRTRVRLPHEPEPVLLSVRCLPSAIEDKTWSVRLRYPATTDSSIREAQRRFDELVTQLGYQGITVKDVQHGTCIDI
;
A
#
# COMPACT_ATOMS: atom_id res chain seq x y z
N MET A 1 -6.98 -11.67 19.23
CA MET A 1 -6.55 -11.74 17.82
C MET A 1 -6.04 -10.36 17.41
N SER A 2 -4.86 -10.29 16.78
CA SER A 2 -4.38 -9.04 16.17
C SER A 2 -5.28 -8.72 14.97
N MET A 3 -6.17 -7.73 15.08
CA MET A 3 -6.92 -7.26 13.92
C MET A 3 -5.93 -6.66 12.93
N ILE A 4 -5.83 -7.28 11.74
CA ILE A 4 -5.17 -6.67 10.60
C ILE A 4 -6.24 -5.89 9.83
N SER A 5 -5.97 -4.64 9.45
CA SER A 5 -6.93 -3.86 8.66
C SER A 5 -7.04 -4.37 7.22
N HIS A 6 -8.24 -4.28 6.64
CA HIS A 6 -8.49 -4.68 5.25
C HIS A 6 -7.71 -3.82 4.26
N ALA A 7 -7.64 -2.51 4.52
CA ALA A 7 -6.88 -1.58 3.68
C ALA A 7 -5.39 -1.97 3.64
N PHE A 8 -4.79 -2.33 4.79
CA PHE A 8 -3.42 -2.80 4.82
C PHE A 8 -3.23 -4.08 4.00
N ALA A 9 -4.04 -5.10 4.22
CA ALA A 9 -3.97 -6.36 3.46
C ALA A 9 -4.13 -6.14 1.94
N ALA A 10 -5.03 -5.25 1.52
CA ALA A 10 -5.27 -4.93 0.11
C ALA A 10 -4.05 -4.27 -0.58
N THR A 11 -3.25 -3.51 0.18
CA THR A 11 -2.02 -2.85 -0.33
C THR A 11 -0.78 -3.75 -0.37
N LEU A 12 -0.81 -4.88 0.33
CA LEU A 12 0.32 -5.82 0.32
C LEU A 12 0.42 -6.53 -1.02
N ASN A 13 1.65 -6.69 -1.50
CA ASN A 13 1.95 -7.56 -2.63
C ASN A 13 2.88 -8.66 -2.15
N PRO A 14 2.44 -9.93 -2.16
CA PRO A 14 3.30 -11.05 -1.79
C PRO A 14 4.53 -11.12 -2.72
N THR A 15 5.71 -10.74 -2.21
CA THR A 15 6.97 -10.69 -2.97
C THR A 15 7.75 -12.00 -2.86
N TYR A 16 7.97 -12.48 -1.66
CA TYR A 16 8.49 -13.82 -1.39
C TYR A 16 8.13 -14.22 0.04
N PHE A 17 7.72 -15.47 0.24
CA PHE A 17 7.64 -16.08 1.57
C PHE A 17 7.83 -17.59 1.49
N ASP A 18 8.26 -18.20 2.58
CA ASP A 18 8.38 -19.65 2.71
C ASP A 18 7.71 -20.09 3.99
N LEU A 19 6.96 -21.18 3.92
CA LEU A 19 6.29 -21.82 5.03
C LEU A 19 6.68 -23.29 5.05
N SER A 20 7.03 -23.76 6.23
CA SER A 20 7.30 -25.17 6.47
C SER A 20 6.53 -25.63 7.69
N ASP A 21 5.80 -26.73 7.54
CA ASP A 21 5.22 -27.47 8.64
C ASP A 21 5.98 -28.78 8.79
N VAL A 22 6.78 -28.83 9.86
CA VAL A 22 7.65 -29.94 10.20
C VAL A 22 6.82 -31.18 10.57
N GLY A 23 5.65 -31.00 11.18
CA GLY A 23 4.76 -32.09 11.56
C GLY A 23 4.10 -32.74 10.35
N ALA A 24 3.55 -31.94 9.43
CA ALA A 24 2.93 -32.43 8.20
C ALA A 24 3.93 -32.74 7.07
N LYS A 25 5.23 -32.43 7.26
CA LYS A 25 6.29 -32.50 6.23
C LYS A 25 5.93 -31.74 4.94
N LYS A 26 5.17 -30.65 5.06
CA LYS A 26 4.76 -29.81 3.93
C LYS A 26 5.62 -28.55 3.87
N LYS A 27 5.92 -28.11 2.66
CA LYS A 27 6.60 -26.84 2.40
C LYS A 27 5.89 -26.10 1.28
N LEU A 28 5.79 -24.79 1.43
CA LEU A 28 5.27 -23.88 0.43
C LEU A 28 6.20 -22.67 0.33
N SER A 29 6.78 -22.46 -0.84
CA SER A 29 7.49 -21.24 -1.17
C SER A 29 6.65 -20.43 -2.16
N TRP A 30 6.44 -19.17 -1.87
CA TRP A 30 5.78 -18.20 -2.76
C TRP A 30 6.83 -17.26 -3.32
N LEU A 31 6.82 -17.05 -4.63
CA LEU A 31 7.56 -15.97 -5.29
C LEU A 31 6.57 -15.10 -6.07
N GLY A 32 6.61 -13.80 -5.77
CA GLY A 32 5.73 -12.79 -6.31
C GLY A 32 5.86 -12.60 -7.81
N ARG A 33 4.91 -11.84 -8.37
CA ARG A 33 4.69 -11.67 -9.81
C ARG A 33 5.92 -11.16 -10.58
N SER A 34 6.81 -12.05 -10.99
CA SER A 34 7.81 -11.78 -12.02
C SER A 34 7.13 -11.91 -13.37
N ARG A 35 7.17 -10.85 -14.21
CA ARG A 35 6.47 -10.79 -15.51
C ARG A 35 4.95 -11.00 -15.41
N GLY A 36 4.33 -10.66 -14.28
CA GLY A 36 2.88 -10.73 -14.07
C GLY A 36 2.36 -12.03 -13.45
N LYS A 37 3.18 -13.09 -13.32
CA LYS A 37 2.73 -14.42 -12.85
C LYS A 37 3.23 -14.78 -11.46
N ALA A 38 2.35 -15.29 -10.60
CA ALA A 38 2.75 -15.80 -9.30
C ALA A 38 3.40 -17.18 -9.46
N ARG A 39 4.42 -17.49 -8.64
CA ARG A 39 5.10 -18.78 -8.68
C ARG A 39 5.06 -19.46 -7.32
N LEU A 40 4.70 -20.74 -7.30
CA LEU A 40 4.68 -21.56 -6.08
C LEU A 40 5.64 -22.74 -6.20
N GLY A 41 6.36 -23.02 -5.12
CA GLY A 41 7.13 -24.25 -4.94
C GLY A 41 6.53 -25.06 -3.79
N PHE A 42 6.38 -26.37 -3.99
CA PHE A 42 5.79 -27.28 -3.00
C PHE A 42 6.85 -28.21 -2.39
N GLY A 43 7.92 -27.63 -1.84
CA GLY A 43 9.03 -28.38 -1.24
C GLY A 43 9.99 -29.06 -2.24
N SER A 44 9.79 -28.84 -3.55
CA SER A 44 10.72 -29.24 -4.61
C SER A 44 11.39 -28.01 -5.24
N SER A 45 12.37 -28.23 -6.12
CA SER A 45 12.99 -27.17 -6.94
C SER A 45 12.12 -26.71 -8.12
N ILE A 46 10.97 -27.35 -8.34
CA ILE A 46 10.06 -27.05 -9.44
C ILE A 46 9.12 -25.92 -9.02
N TRP A 47 9.02 -24.90 -9.88
CA TRP A 47 8.11 -23.78 -9.70
C TRP A 47 6.89 -23.94 -10.60
N HIS A 48 5.71 -23.82 -10.02
CA HIS A 48 4.43 -23.79 -10.72
C HIS A 48 4.03 -22.32 -10.93
N GLU A 49 3.79 -21.93 -12.19
CA GLU A 49 3.36 -20.58 -12.54
C GLU A 49 1.83 -20.49 -12.61
N TYR A 50 1.28 -19.40 -12.10
CA TYR A 50 -0.14 -19.10 -12.12
C TYR A 50 -0.36 -17.71 -12.73
N GLU A 51 -1.32 -17.63 -13.66
CA GLU A 51 -1.67 -16.39 -14.36
C GLU A 51 -2.30 -15.35 -13.43
N THR A 52 -3.10 -15.80 -12.44
CA THR A 52 -3.75 -14.93 -11.47
C THR A 52 -3.26 -15.21 -10.06
N GLU A 53 -3.37 -14.19 -9.19
CA GLU A 53 -3.04 -14.36 -7.77
C GLU A 53 -4.10 -15.21 -7.07
N PHE A 54 -5.36 -15.14 -7.51
CA PHE A 54 -6.42 -16.00 -7.01
C PHE A 54 -6.10 -17.49 -7.24
N ALA A 55 -5.71 -17.86 -8.47
CA ALA A 55 -5.35 -19.24 -8.80
C ALA A 55 -4.15 -19.74 -7.97
N ALA A 56 -3.17 -18.88 -7.72
CA ALA A 56 -2.05 -19.20 -6.85
C ALA A 56 -2.51 -19.41 -5.39
N TRP A 57 -3.34 -18.53 -4.84
CA TRP A 57 -3.87 -18.72 -3.48
C TRP A 57 -4.72 -19.98 -3.34
N GLN A 58 -5.55 -20.29 -4.34
CA GLN A 58 -6.35 -21.52 -4.34
C GLN A 58 -5.44 -22.76 -4.34
N ALA A 59 -4.46 -22.83 -5.25
CA ALA A 59 -3.54 -23.97 -5.31
C ALA A 59 -2.67 -24.10 -4.05
N ALA A 60 -2.26 -22.98 -3.45
CA ALA A 60 -1.54 -22.97 -2.19
C ALA A 60 -2.39 -23.51 -1.04
N TYR A 61 -3.66 -23.12 -0.97
CA TYR A 61 -4.61 -23.61 0.03
C TYR A 61 -4.93 -25.10 -0.15
N ASP A 62 -5.15 -25.56 -1.38
CA ASP A 62 -5.43 -26.96 -1.70
C ASP A 62 -4.24 -27.88 -1.31
N HIS A 63 -3.01 -27.43 -1.59
CA HIS A 63 -1.81 -28.15 -1.19
C HIS A 63 -1.61 -28.13 0.33
N PHE A 64 -1.89 -26.97 0.94
CA PHE A 64 -1.63 -26.73 2.35
C PHE A 64 -2.84 -26.09 3.08
N PRO A 65 -3.82 -26.90 3.55
CA PRO A 65 -5.07 -26.36 4.10
C PRO A 65 -4.96 -25.48 5.35
N ASP A 66 -3.90 -25.60 6.16
CA ASP A 66 -3.63 -24.71 7.32
C ASP A 66 -2.76 -23.48 6.96
N LEU A 67 -2.52 -23.22 5.67
CA LEU A 67 -1.73 -22.09 5.16
C LEU A 67 -2.13 -20.76 5.82
N LEU A 68 -3.43 -20.45 5.82
CA LEU A 68 -3.93 -19.20 6.36
C LEU A 68 -3.72 -19.14 7.89
N GLY A 69 -3.95 -20.24 8.58
CA GLY A 69 -3.73 -20.32 10.03
C GLY A 69 -2.27 -20.10 10.40
N MET A 70 -1.33 -20.70 9.67
CA MET A 70 0.11 -20.46 9.89
C MET A 70 0.51 -19.02 9.63
N LEU A 71 0.04 -18.42 8.54
CA LEU A 71 0.32 -17.02 8.22
C LEU A 71 -0.27 -16.07 9.28
N GLN A 72 -1.48 -16.34 9.77
CA GLN A 72 -2.14 -15.56 10.83
C GLN A 72 -1.40 -15.64 12.18
N ARG A 73 -0.77 -16.78 12.47
CA ARG A 73 -0.01 -16.99 13.72
C ARG A 73 1.45 -16.51 13.63
N SER A 74 1.91 -16.07 12.46
CA SER A 74 3.27 -15.56 12.29
C SER A 74 3.51 -14.26 13.07
N ASP A 75 4.71 -14.13 13.62
CA ASP A 75 5.24 -12.90 14.20
C ASP A 75 5.36 -11.75 13.17
N ARG A 76 5.59 -12.09 11.89
CA ARG A 76 5.74 -11.14 10.79
C ARG A 76 4.41 -10.48 10.43
N LEU A 77 4.36 -9.16 10.54
CA LEU A 77 3.18 -8.36 10.18
C LEU A 77 2.73 -8.57 8.73
N SER A 78 3.68 -8.67 7.80
CA SER A 78 3.37 -8.92 6.39
C SER A 78 2.72 -10.29 6.17
N TYR A 79 3.10 -11.32 6.94
CA TYR A 79 2.54 -12.66 6.79
C TYR A 79 1.11 -12.71 7.31
N ARG A 80 0.85 -12.06 8.45
CA ARG A 80 -0.52 -11.88 8.95
C ARG A 80 -1.41 -11.13 7.95
N GLY A 81 -0.87 -10.10 7.30
CA GLY A 81 -1.57 -9.39 6.23
C GLY A 81 -1.77 -10.21 4.95
N TYR A 82 -0.81 -11.07 4.58
CA TYR A 82 -1.01 -12.02 3.47
C TYR A 82 -2.12 -13.01 3.77
N ALA A 83 -2.24 -13.46 5.02
CA ALA A 83 -3.32 -14.35 5.42
C ALA A 83 -4.70 -13.71 5.20
N LEU A 84 -4.88 -12.47 5.66
CA LEU A 84 -6.12 -11.73 5.45
C LEU A 84 -6.36 -11.46 3.96
N ARG A 85 -5.33 -11.06 3.21
CA ARG A 85 -5.43 -10.85 1.75
C ARG A 85 -5.88 -12.12 1.04
N ALA A 86 -5.27 -13.25 1.34
CA ALA A 86 -5.61 -14.54 0.76
C ALA A 86 -7.05 -14.95 1.13
N GLU A 87 -7.44 -14.77 2.39
CA GLU A 87 -8.81 -14.98 2.85
C GLU A 87 -9.82 -14.12 2.06
N MET A 88 -9.52 -12.84 1.86
CA MET A 88 -10.36 -11.94 1.07
C MET A 88 -10.46 -12.38 -0.39
N MET A 89 -9.35 -12.77 -1.03
CA MET A 89 -9.36 -13.26 -2.41
C MET A 89 -10.15 -14.55 -2.56
N LEU A 90 -9.99 -15.50 -1.62
CA LEU A 90 -10.70 -16.79 -1.65
C LEU A 90 -12.21 -16.61 -1.39
N LYS A 91 -12.62 -15.65 -0.54
CA LYS A 91 -14.03 -15.39 -0.23
C LYS A 91 -14.74 -14.53 -1.27
N LEU A 92 -14.09 -13.49 -1.79
CA LEU A 92 -14.71 -12.50 -2.68
C LEU A 92 -14.49 -12.82 -4.16
N GLY A 93 -13.56 -13.71 -4.48
CA GLY A 93 -13.06 -13.92 -5.84
C GLY A 93 -12.25 -12.73 -6.35
N GLU A 94 -11.75 -12.85 -7.58
CA GLU A 94 -10.88 -11.83 -8.20
C GLU A 94 -11.60 -10.49 -8.39
N ALA A 95 -12.83 -10.49 -8.92
CA ALA A 95 -13.59 -9.27 -9.17
C ALA A 95 -13.91 -8.51 -7.87
N GLY A 96 -14.41 -9.21 -6.84
CA GLY A 96 -14.74 -8.59 -5.56
C GLY A 96 -13.51 -8.03 -4.83
N PHE A 97 -12.38 -8.72 -4.95
CA PHE A 97 -11.11 -8.23 -4.42
C PHE A 97 -10.63 -6.96 -5.14
N GLU A 98 -10.76 -6.90 -6.47
CA GLU A 98 -10.42 -5.69 -7.23
C GLU A 98 -11.32 -4.50 -6.90
N THR A 99 -12.63 -4.68 -6.74
CA THR A 99 -13.54 -3.61 -6.25
C THR A 99 -13.11 -3.07 -4.88
N MET A 100 -12.62 -3.94 -3.99
CA MET A 100 -12.10 -3.48 -2.71
C MET A 100 -10.81 -2.68 -2.88
N LYS A 101 -9.88 -3.12 -3.73
CA LYS A 101 -8.66 -2.35 -4.04
C LYS A 101 -9.00 -0.98 -4.62
N GLU A 102 -9.99 -0.90 -5.50
CA GLU A 102 -10.49 0.37 -6.04
C GLU A 102 -11.04 1.29 -4.93
N THR A 103 -11.74 0.74 -3.94
CA THR A 103 -12.22 1.49 -2.77
C THR A 103 -11.06 2.08 -1.96
N VAL A 104 -10.00 1.29 -1.74
CA VAL A 104 -8.77 1.75 -1.07
C VAL A 104 -8.05 2.83 -1.91
N HIS A 105 -7.99 2.66 -3.24
CA HIS A 105 -7.43 3.68 -4.12
C HIS A 105 -8.25 4.98 -4.12
N ALA A 106 -9.58 4.89 -4.04
CA ALA A 106 -10.47 6.04 -3.93
C ALA A 106 -10.25 6.81 -2.62
N GLU A 107 -9.96 6.13 -1.50
CA GLU A 107 -9.55 6.77 -0.25
C GLU A 107 -8.26 7.58 -0.39
N VAL A 108 -7.24 7.00 -1.04
CA VAL A 108 -5.99 7.71 -1.31
C VAL A 108 -6.20 8.91 -2.22
N PHE A 109 -7.09 8.78 -3.21
CA PHE A 109 -7.42 9.90 -4.09
C PHE A 109 -8.13 11.03 -3.33
N ARG A 110 -9.05 10.71 -2.41
CA ARG A 110 -9.67 11.71 -1.52
C ARG A 110 -8.64 12.44 -0.64
N ILE A 111 -7.69 11.72 -0.05
CA ILE A 111 -6.58 12.34 0.71
C ILE A 111 -5.77 13.28 -0.17
N TYR A 112 -5.50 12.88 -1.42
CA TYR A 112 -4.83 13.73 -2.40
C TYR A 112 -5.65 14.98 -2.74
N GLU A 113 -6.97 14.88 -2.90
CA GLU A 113 -7.83 16.04 -3.18
C GLU A 113 -7.88 17.02 -2.00
N SER A 114 -7.98 16.54 -0.77
CA SER A 114 -7.83 17.41 0.41
C SER A 114 -6.45 18.08 0.47
N ALA A 115 -5.38 17.37 0.08
CA ALA A 115 -4.06 17.99 -0.01
C ALA A 115 -3.98 19.08 -1.08
N MET A 116 -4.65 18.90 -2.22
CA MET A 116 -4.75 19.91 -3.27
C MET A 116 -5.49 21.16 -2.78
N GLU A 117 -6.61 20.98 -2.08
CA GLU A 117 -7.40 22.07 -1.50
C GLU A 117 -6.60 22.84 -0.45
N ALA A 118 -5.95 22.14 0.49
CA ALA A 118 -5.13 22.77 1.51
C ALA A 118 -3.95 23.57 0.92
N LEU A 119 -3.35 23.07 -0.17
CA LEU A 119 -2.25 23.75 -0.85
C LEU A 119 -2.70 24.84 -1.85
N ASP A 120 -4.00 25.05 -2.03
CA ASP A 120 -4.57 25.89 -3.10
C ASP A 120 -3.96 25.56 -4.48
N ALA A 121 -3.80 24.25 -4.73
CA ALA A 121 -3.09 23.73 -5.88
C ALA A 121 -4.02 23.53 -7.08
N VAL A 122 -3.51 23.79 -8.29
CA VAL A 122 -4.23 23.54 -9.55
C VAL A 122 -3.56 22.41 -10.33
N LYS A 123 -4.32 21.37 -10.71
CA LYS A 123 -3.83 20.22 -11.48
C LYS A 123 -3.40 20.66 -12.88
N VAL A 124 -2.18 20.33 -13.29
CA VAL A 124 -1.64 20.56 -14.65
C VAL A 124 -1.60 19.26 -15.46
N SER A 125 -1.65 18.11 -14.78
CA SER A 125 -1.59 16.79 -15.41
C SER A 125 -2.61 15.84 -14.77
N LYS A 126 -2.86 14.70 -15.42
CA LYS A 126 -3.76 13.67 -14.89
C LYS A 126 -3.21 13.09 -13.59
N ALA A 127 -4.04 13.06 -12.55
CA ALA A 127 -3.76 12.38 -11.29
C ALA A 127 -4.27 10.94 -11.35
N VAL A 128 -3.40 9.97 -11.07
CA VAL A 128 -3.76 8.54 -11.02
C VAL A 128 -3.07 7.90 -9.81
N PRO A 129 -3.82 7.25 -8.90
CA PRO A 129 -3.23 6.43 -7.85
C PRO A 129 -2.44 5.27 -8.44
N LYS A 130 -1.22 5.05 -7.94
CA LYS A 130 -0.40 3.90 -8.29
C LYS A 130 0.21 3.28 -7.06
N VAL A 131 0.49 1.99 -7.13
CA VAL A 131 1.23 1.29 -6.08
C VAL A 131 2.72 1.53 -6.31
N THR A 132 3.39 2.14 -5.34
CA THR A 132 4.84 2.38 -5.34
C THR A 132 5.48 1.58 -4.21
N ARG A 133 6.30 0.59 -4.56
CA ARG A 133 7.01 -0.21 -3.55
C ARG A 133 7.94 0.68 -2.73
N VAL A 134 7.99 0.45 -1.41
CA VAL A 134 8.94 1.13 -0.50
C VAL A 134 10.39 0.78 -0.91
N ALA A 135 10.63 -0.49 -1.19
CA ALA A 135 11.86 -1.02 -1.79
C ALA A 135 11.54 -2.39 -2.43
N GLN A 136 12.39 -2.86 -3.35
CA GLN A 136 12.17 -4.15 -4.01
C GLN A 136 12.09 -5.33 -3.04
N SER A 137 12.83 -5.25 -1.93
CA SER A 137 12.90 -6.27 -0.87
C SER A 137 11.78 -6.17 0.17
N LYS A 138 10.94 -5.13 0.13
CA LYS A 138 9.87 -4.91 1.11
C LYS A 138 8.52 -5.35 0.54
N SER A 139 7.78 -6.08 1.36
CA SER A 139 6.40 -6.53 1.08
C SER A 139 5.37 -5.40 1.11
N ILE A 140 5.72 -4.32 1.81
CA ILE A 140 4.87 -3.15 2.02
C ILE A 140 5.07 -2.17 0.87
N SER A 141 3.98 -1.65 0.34
CA SER A 141 3.97 -0.65 -0.74
C SER A 141 3.22 0.60 -0.29
N TRP A 142 3.71 1.77 -0.69
CA TRP A 142 2.95 3.01 -0.63
C TRP A 142 1.91 3.02 -1.75
N LEU A 143 0.75 3.60 -1.48
CA LEU A 143 -0.15 4.08 -2.52
C LEU A 143 0.22 5.54 -2.79
N GLU A 144 0.58 5.86 -4.03
CA GLU A 144 1.09 7.17 -4.42
C GLU A 144 0.20 7.80 -5.48
N VAL A 145 -0.22 9.04 -5.25
CA VAL A 145 -0.70 9.94 -6.31
C VAL A 145 0.40 10.93 -6.59
N ARG A 146 0.83 11.01 -7.85
CA ARG A 146 1.88 11.92 -8.29
C ARG A 146 1.38 12.74 -9.47
N THR A 147 1.45 14.06 -9.35
CA THR A 147 0.82 14.98 -10.32
C THR A 147 1.59 16.29 -10.38
N ARG A 148 1.74 16.85 -11.58
CA ARG A 148 2.20 18.24 -11.74
C ARG A 148 1.09 19.21 -11.36
N VAL A 149 1.42 20.18 -10.52
CA VAL A 149 0.47 21.15 -9.98
C VAL A 149 1.07 22.56 -10.03
N ARG A 150 0.22 23.57 -10.17
CA ARG A 150 0.60 24.97 -9.94
C ARG A 150 0.24 25.34 -8.51
N LEU A 151 1.18 25.92 -7.78
CA LEU A 151 0.97 26.45 -6.43
C LEU A 151 1.03 27.98 -6.46
N PRO A 152 0.30 28.70 -5.59
CA PRO A 152 0.30 30.16 -5.59
C PRO A 152 1.68 30.78 -5.26
N HIS A 153 2.52 30.02 -4.55
CA HIS A 153 3.80 30.50 -4.01
C HIS A 153 5.02 29.99 -4.80
N GLU A 154 4.81 29.21 -5.85
CA GLU A 154 5.88 28.71 -6.71
C GLU A 154 5.78 29.34 -8.11
N PRO A 155 6.89 29.79 -8.70
CA PRO A 155 6.86 30.45 -10.01
C PRO A 155 6.53 29.48 -11.15
N GLU A 156 6.87 28.20 -10.99
CA GLU A 156 6.71 27.16 -11.99
C GLU A 156 5.91 25.98 -11.47
N PRO A 157 5.22 25.20 -12.33
CA PRO A 157 4.54 23.99 -11.91
C PRO A 157 5.49 22.98 -11.25
N VAL A 158 5.14 22.52 -10.05
CA VAL A 158 5.92 21.57 -9.27
C VAL A 158 5.31 20.17 -9.31
N LEU A 159 6.12 19.17 -9.01
CA LEU A 159 5.68 17.79 -8.88
C LEU A 159 5.19 17.53 -7.45
N LEU A 160 3.88 17.40 -7.27
CA LEU A 160 3.27 16.99 -6.02
C LEU A 160 3.22 15.46 -5.95
N SER A 161 3.60 14.91 -4.80
CA SER A 161 3.52 13.49 -4.47
C SER A 161 2.86 13.33 -3.11
N VAL A 162 1.71 12.65 -3.11
CA VAL A 162 1.00 12.22 -1.90
C VAL A 162 1.15 10.72 -1.80
N ARG A 163 1.80 10.24 -0.74
CA ARG A 163 2.01 8.82 -0.48
C ARG A 163 1.27 8.42 0.79
N CYS A 164 0.40 7.42 0.67
CA CYS A 164 -0.41 6.92 1.76
C CYS A 164 -0.06 5.47 2.07
N LEU A 165 0.05 5.14 3.35
CA LEU A 165 0.21 3.78 3.86
C LEU A 165 -0.85 3.54 4.94
N PRO A 166 -1.78 2.59 4.75
CA PRO A 166 -2.79 2.29 5.76
C PRO A 166 -2.13 1.66 6.99
N SER A 167 -2.67 1.98 8.17
CA SER A 167 -2.29 1.35 9.43
C SER A 167 -2.63 -0.14 9.37
N ALA A 168 -1.73 -0.99 9.85
CA ALA A 168 -1.96 -2.42 9.86
C ALA A 168 -2.97 -2.86 10.93
N ILE A 169 -3.27 -2.03 11.94
CA ILE A 169 -4.06 -2.43 13.11
C ILE A 169 -5.32 -1.58 13.27
N GLU A 170 -5.24 -0.30 12.91
CA GLU A 170 -6.33 0.66 13.11
C GLU A 170 -7.00 0.95 11.77
N ASP A 171 -8.30 0.68 11.68
CA ASP A 171 -9.08 1.08 10.51
C ASP A 171 -9.10 2.61 10.36
N LYS A 172 -9.20 3.08 9.10
CA LYS A 172 -9.22 4.50 8.73
C LYS A 172 -8.00 5.32 9.18
N THR A 173 -6.96 4.68 9.69
CA THR A 173 -5.72 5.36 10.06
C THR A 173 -4.68 5.22 8.97
N TRP A 174 -4.02 6.33 8.62
CA TRP A 174 -3.11 6.38 7.48
C TRP A 174 -1.82 7.13 7.85
N SER A 175 -0.68 6.61 7.41
CA SER A 175 0.53 7.44 7.31
C SER A 175 0.49 8.16 5.97
N VAL A 176 0.57 9.48 5.96
CA VAL A 176 0.48 10.30 4.74
C VAL A 176 1.73 11.15 4.60
N ARG A 177 2.48 10.95 3.52
CA ARG A 177 3.65 11.75 3.17
C ARG A 177 3.33 12.65 1.99
N LEU A 178 3.43 13.94 2.21
CA LEU A 178 3.30 14.99 1.20
C LEU A 178 4.70 15.45 0.77
N ARG A 179 4.99 15.47 -0.52
CA ARG A 179 6.26 15.96 -1.08
C ARG A 179 6.01 16.84 -2.29
N TYR A 180 6.58 18.05 -2.29
CA TYR A 180 6.79 18.88 -3.47
C TYR A 180 8.07 19.70 -3.28
N PRO A 181 8.78 20.08 -4.36
CA PRO A 181 9.97 20.89 -4.26
C PRO A 181 9.60 22.34 -3.87
N ALA A 182 9.79 22.70 -2.60
CA ALA A 182 9.76 24.10 -2.18
C ALA A 182 11.10 24.73 -2.56
N THR A 183 11.06 25.85 -3.28
CA THR A 183 12.29 26.48 -3.83
C THR A 183 12.74 27.71 -3.05
N THR A 184 11.95 28.17 -2.07
CA THR A 184 12.22 29.37 -1.26
C THR A 184 11.90 29.14 0.23
N ASP A 185 12.52 29.92 1.12
CA ASP A 185 12.22 29.88 2.57
C ASP A 185 10.75 30.21 2.89
N SER A 186 10.16 31.14 2.13
CA SER A 186 8.74 31.47 2.22
C SER A 186 7.86 30.29 1.82
N SER A 187 8.22 29.57 0.75
CA SER A 187 7.50 28.37 0.31
C SER A 187 7.56 27.28 1.37
N ILE A 188 8.69 27.12 2.06
CA ILE A 188 8.87 26.13 3.13
C ILE A 188 7.96 26.42 4.32
N ARG A 189 7.91 27.68 4.80
CA ARG A 189 7.07 28.06 5.95
C ARG A 189 5.59 27.93 5.63
N GLU A 190 5.18 28.37 4.45
CA GLU A 190 3.80 28.25 4.00
C GLU A 190 3.41 26.78 3.79
N ALA A 191 4.31 25.94 3.28
CA ALA A 191 4.10 24.50 3.17
C ALA A 191 3.76 23.86 4.53
N GLN A 192 4.50 24.24 5.57
CA GLN A 192 4.27 23.74 6.94
C GLN A 192 2.88 24.13 7.43
N ARG A 193 2.49 25.39 7.24
CA ARG A 193 1.16 25.90 7.63
C ARG A 193 0.03 25.17 6.90
N ARG A 194 0.14 25.00 5.57
CA ARG A 194 -0.86 24.26 4.76
C ARG A 194 -0.91 22.78 5.12
N PHE A 195 0.22 22.22 5.52
CA PHE A 195 0.26 20.85 5.99
C PHE A 195 -0.52 20.67 7.30
N ASP A 196 -0.39 21.59 8.25
CA ASP A 196 -1.17 21.54 9.50
C ASP A 196 -2.67 21.71 9.25
N GLU A 197 -3.05 22.57 8.30
CA GLU A 197 -4.43 22.67 7.81
C GLU A 197 -4.95 21.35 7.25
N LEU A 198 -4.14 20.69 6.40
CA LEU A 198 -4.47 19.38 5.83
C LEU A 198 -4.68 18.31 6.91
N VAL A 199 -3.78 18.22 7.89
CA VAL A 199 -3.92 17.25 9.00
C VAL A 199 -5.22 17.48 9.75
N THR A 200 -5.56 18.74 10.01
CA THR A 200 -6.80 19.12 10.69
C THR A 200 -8.03 18.71 9.86
N GLN A 201 -8.02 19.01 8.55
CA GLN A 201 -9.10 18.63 7.62
C GLN A 201 -9.30 17.12 7.54
N LEU A 202 -8.21 16.36 7.40
CA LEU A 202 -8.25 14.89 7.38
C LEU A 202 -8.74 14.33 8.72
N GLY A 203 -8.37 14.96 9.84
CA GLY A 203 -8.90 14.63 11.16
C GLY A 203 -10.42 14.71 11.23
N TYR A 204 -11.05 15.74 10.66
CA TYR A 204 -12.51 15.84 10.57
C TYR A 204 -13.15 14.75 9.72
N GLN A 205 -12.41 14.17 8.77
CA GLN A 205 -12.85 13.02 7.96
C GLN A 205 -12.60 11.67 8.65
N GLY A 206 -12.10 11.67 9.89
CA GLY A 206 -11.74 10.47 10.64
C GLY A 206 -10.44 9.81 10.16
N ILE A 207 -9.60 10.53 9.42
CA ILE A 207 -8.30 10.06 8.95
C ILE A 207 -7.22 10.62 9.88
N THR A 208 -6.57 9.71 10.62
CA THR A 208 -5.44 10.09 11.49
C THR A 208 -4.14 10.01 10.69
N VAL A 209 -3.36 11.11 10.67
CA VAL A 209 -2.04 11.21 9.99
C VAL A 209 -0.90 10.98 10.99
N LYS A 210 -0.07 9.95 10.77
CA LYS A 210 0.96 9.51 11.74
C LYS A 210 2.43 9.85 11.42
N ASP A 211 2.78 10.30 10.22
CA ASP A 211 4.19 10.57 9.84
C ASP A 211 4.28 11.62 8.73
N VAL A 212 5.04 12.68 8.97
CA VAL A 212 5.19 13.86 8.11
C VAL A 212 6.67 14.10 7.88
N GLN A 213 7.23 13.51 6.84
CA GLN A 213 8.58 13.87 6.43
C GLN A 213 8.54 15.17 5.65
N HIS A 214 8.87 16.27 6.32
CA HIS A 214 8.89 17.62 5.76
C HIS A 214 9.87 17.79 4.58
N GLY A 215 9.41 18.54 3.58
CA GLY A 215 10.21 19.62 2.96
C GLY A 215 11.20 19.27 1.86
N THR A 216 12.07 18.28 2.03
CA THR A 216 13.18 18.07 1.09
C THR A 216 13.76 16.68 1.29
N CYS A 217 13.32 15.68 0.52
CA CYS A 217 14.14 14.48 0.37
C CYS A 217 15.24 14.78 -0.63
N ILE A 218 16.40 15.19 -0.11
CA ILE A 218 17.66 14.79 -0.72
C ILE A 218 17.93 13.39 -0.17
N ASP A 219 17.64 12.37 -0.98
CA ASP A 219 18.13 11.02 -0.72
C ASP A 219 19.63 11.01 -1.08
N ILE A 220 20.51 10.76 -0.11
CA ILE A 220 21.90 10.33 -0.35
C ILE A 220 21.98 8.84 -0.03
#